data_AF-A0A553JV36-F1
#
_entry.id   AF-A0A553JV36-F1
#
_cell.length_a   1.000
_cell.length_b   1.000
_cell.length_c   1.000
_cell.angle_alpha   90.00
_cell.angle_beta   90.00
_cell.angle_gamma   90.00
#
_symmetry.space_group_name_H-M   'P 1'
#
loop_
_entity.id
_entity.type
_entity.pdbx_description
1 polymer ?
#
loop_
_entity_poly.entity_id
_entity_poly.type
_entity_poly.pdbx_seq_one_letter_code
_entity_poly.pdbx_strand_id
1 'polypeptide(L)'
;MIKLIHILLLVSFSTMSLADEPRDVVFGLLLISDDSADNKLAAKDLYHLPPEDPKLLDLAAWVLTNQAPLNNDEQEDTLSWLAKALGASKKARYRDLLTELNSQTSSTKLKRYIKGALTEIGEVQGQAFALESYDADKVSQELQALAIETQISKKDFSQVSVGSSLKDVLQALGQPNTVGQYVRSSYKLFLGNIKVQNLRLTYLNAGSMEFSLDSNVWVLKNAFTQSDIDTTDVAPTEVALVSQLLGSDYILVRKSAREAIATKLTNPAALDQVAQRVWQLKDIDDKYMGDAMAWLCKVLAASGNGRYHDVLNKIHEQAGNKKIAKYAKSSRKELTRSEPSFQVQ
;
A
#
# COMPACT_ATOMS: atom_id res chain seq x y z
N MET A 1 60.33 -1.38 -31.80
CA MET A 1 59.26 -2.20 -31.19
C MET A 1 58.70 -1.45 -29.99
N ILE A 2 57.62 -0.70 -30.17
CA ILE A 2 56.93 0.01 -29.09
C ILE A 2 55.71 -0.84 -28.72
N LYS A 3 55.69 -1.37 -27.49
CA LYS A 3 54.55 -2.14 -26.97
C LYS A 3 53.38 -1.20 -26.74
N LEU A 4 52.31 -1.39 -27.51
CA LEU A 4 51.02 -0.74 -27.34
C LEU A 4 50.37 -1.28 -26.05
N ILE A 5 50.46 -0.51 -24.96
CA ILE A 5 49.75 -0.79 -23.71
C ILE A 5 48.27 -0.52 -23.99
N HIS A 6 47.48 -1.59 -24.08
CA HIS A 6 46.03 -1.50 -24.13
C HIS A 6 45.54 -1.08 -22.74
N ILE A 7 45.24 0.21 -22.59
CA ILE A 7 44.53 0.73 -21.42
C ILE A 7 43.12 0.18 -21.52
N LEU A 8 42.86 -0.87 -20.74
CA LEU A 8 41.53 -1.42 -20.53
C LEU A 8 40.74 -0.38 -19.72
N LEU A 9 39.96 0.44 -20.43
CA LEU A 9 39.01 1.37 -19.81
C LEU A 9 37.89 0.52 -19.20
N LEU A 10 38.02 0.20 -17.91
CA LEU A 10 36.92 -0.29 -17.09
C LEU A 10 35.89 0.84 -16.97
N VAL A 11 34.96 0.88 -17.92
CA VAL A 11 33.72 1.66 -17.76
C VAL A 11 32.94 0.93 -16.67
N SER A 12 33.07 1.41 -15.44
CA SER A 12 32.16 1.09 -14.36
C SER A 12 30.78 1.55 -14.81
N PHE A 13 29.99 0.65 -15.41
CA PHE A 13 28.57 0.85 -15.52
C PHE A 13 28.05 0.88 -14.08
N SER A 14 27.84 2.08 -13.54
CA SER A 14 27.07 2.26 -12.33
C SER A 14 25.78 1.49 -12.54
N THR A 15 25.60 0.40 -11.82
CA THR A 15 24.33 -0.32 -11.78
C THR A 15 23.33 0.65 -11.17
N MET A 16 22.66 1.42 -12.02
CA MET A 16 21.63 2.35 -11.57
C MET A 16 20.59 1.52 -10.81
N SER A 17 20.21 1.96 -9.60
CA SER A 17 19.29 1.22 -8.73
C SER A 17 17.84 1.67 -8.99
N LEU A 18 16.83 0.93 -8.54
CA LEU A 18 15.46 1.47 -8.43
C LEU A 18 15.39 2.64 -7.43
N ALA A 19 16.37 2.75 -6.53
CA ALA A 19 16.49 3.83 -5.55
C ALA A 19 16.69 5.22 -6.18
N ASP A 20 17.14 5.28 -7.44
CA ASP A 20 17.45 6.54 -8.12
C ASP A 20 16.21 7.43 -8.31
N GLU A 21 15.04 6.80 -8.46
CA GLU A 21 13.74 7.48 -8.58
C GLU A 21 12.83 7.09 -7.40
N PRO A 22 12.50 8.03 -6.49
CA PRO A 22 11.76 7.66 -5.29
C PRO A 22 10.41 7.00 -5.55
N ARG A 23 9.75 7.40 -6.64
CA ARG A 23 8.50 6.80 -7.10
C ARG A 23 8.67 5.32 -7.44
N ASP A 24 9.82 4.94 -8.01
CA ASP A 24 10.05 3.57 -8.46
C ASP A 24 10.20 2.61 -7.28
N VAL A 25 10.69 3.09 -6.14
CA VAL A 25 10.67 2.33 -4.89
C VAL A 25 9.24 2.05 -4.43
N VAL A 26 8.36 3.06 -4.44
CA VAL A 26 6.95 2.92 -4.03
C VAL A 26 6.22 1.88 -4.89
N PHE A 27 6.34 1.98 -6.21
CA PHE A 27 5.64 1.06 -7.10
C PHE A 27 6.35 -0.29 -7.22
N GLY A 28 7.66 -0.35 -6.99
CA GLY A 28 8.40 -1.60 -6.84
C GLY A 28 7.91 -2.40 -5.64
N LEU A 29 7.74 -1.77 -4.48
CA LEU A 29 7.18 -2.40 -3.28
C LEU A 29 5.75 -2.94 -3.52
N LEU A 30 4.92 -2.22 -4.28
CA LEU A 30 3.59 -2.71 -4.70
C LEU A 30 3.66 -3.88 -5.68
N LEU A 31 4.65 -3.93 -6.57
CA LEU A 31 4.86 -5.03 -7.52
C LEU A 31 5.33 -6.33 -6.85
N ILE A 32 6.13 -6.24 -5.78
CA ILE A 32 6.58 -7.42 -5.02
C ILE A 32 5.61 -7.85 -3.91
N SER A 33 4.52 -7.10 -3.69
CA SER A 33 3.48 -7.47 -2.74
C SER A 33 2.78 -8.77 -3.17
N ASP A 34 2.45 -9.62 -2.20
CA ASP A 34 1.62 -10.82 -2.42
C ASP A 34 0.15 -10.48 -2.73
N ASP A 35 -0.26 -9.21 -2.58
CA ASP A 35 -1.61 -8.74 -2.91
C ASP A 35 -1.73 -8.38 -4.40
N SER A 36 -2.48 -9.21 -5.14
CA SER A 36 -2.78 -9.00 -6.57
C SER A 36 -3.37 -7.61 -6.87
N ALA A 37 -4.09 -7.01 -5.93
CA ALA A 37 -4.68 -5.70 -6.12
C ALA A 37 -3.64 -4.58 -5.94
N ASP A 38 -2.59 -4.79 -5.15
CA ASP A 38 -1.44 -3.87 -5.04
C ASP A 38 -0.62 -3.91 -6.33
N ASN A 39 -0.33 -5.11 -6.85
CA ASN A 39 0.35 -5.24 -8.13
C ASN A 39 -0.43 -4.55 -9.26
N LYS A 40 -1.77 -4.65 -9.22
CA LYS A 40 -2.66 -3.97 -10.18
C LYS A 40 -2.63 -2.46 -10.03
N LEU A 41 -2.53 -1.95 -8.81
CA LEU A 41 -2.38 -0.52 -8.57
C LEU A 41 -1.07 0.00 -9.19
N ALA A 42 0.03 -0.73 -9.01
CA ALA A 42 1.30 -0.42 -9.66
C ALA A 42 1.21 -0.52 -11.19
N ALA A 43 0.56 -1.56 -11.72
CA ALA A 43 0.36 -1.69 -13.15
C ALA A 43 -0.45 -0.53 -13.75
N LYS A 44 -1.46 -0.02 -13.04
CA LYS A 44 -2.21 1.17 -13.48
C LYS A 44 -1.37 2.42 -13.46
N ASP A 45 -0.57 2.61 -12.43
CA ASP A 45 0.41 3.69 -12.35
C ASP A 45 1.37 3.63 -13.55
N LEU A 46 2.01 2.49 -13.78
CA LEU A 46 2.92 2.27 -14.91
C LEU A 46 2.28 2.46 -16.28
N TYR A 47 0.99 2.15 -16.42
CA TYR A 47 0.23 2.39 -17.66
C TYR A 47 0.01 3.89 -17.91
N HIS A 48 -0.39 4.63 -16.88
CA HIS A 48 -0.70 6.06 -17.00
C HIS A 48 0.57 6.94 -16.99
N LEU A 49 1.63 6.44 -16.35
CA LEU A 49 2.91 7.12 -16.12
C LEU A 49 4.07 6.13 -16.33
N PRO A 50 4.34 5.69 -17.56
CA PRO A 50 5.44 4.77 -17.82
C PRO A 50 6.79 5.42 -17.49
N PRO A 51 7.68 4.76 -16.71
CA PRO A 51 9.00 5.30 -16.41
C PRO A 51 9.90 5.26 -17.66
N GLU A 52 10.78 6.25 -17.76
CA GLU A 52 11.81 6.30 -18.81
C GLU A 52 12.85 5.21 -18.60
N ASP A 53 13.28 4.99 -17.36
CA ASP A 53 14.13 3.86 -17.00
C ASP A 53 13.31 2.55 -17.02
N PRO A 54 13.77 1.51 -17.75
CA PRO A 54 13.06 0.24 -17.81
C PRO A 54 13.08 -0.58 -16.52
N LYS A 55 13.88 -0.29 -15.49
CA LYS A 55 14.03 -1.19 -14.32
C LYS A 55 12.72 -1.54 -13.63
N LEU A 56 11.85 -0.57 -13.38
CA LEU A 56 10.56 -0.84 -12.73
C LEU A 56 9.64 -1.65 -13.66
N LEU A 57 9.73 -1.42 -14.97
CA LEU A 57 9.01 -2.19 -15.98
C LEU A 57 9.58 -3.60 -16.14
N ASP A 58 10.88 -3.80 -15.92
CA ASP A 58 11.54 -5.11 -15.89
C ASP A 58 11.01 -5.94 -14.71
N LEU A 59 10.86 -5.32 -13.54
CA LEU A 59 10.17 -5.94 -12.40
C LEU A 59 8.72 -6.28 -12.74
N ALA A 60 7.98 -5.36 -13.36
CA ALA A 60 6.60 -5.61 -13.79
C ALA A 60 6.49 -6.75 -14.82
N ALA A 61 7.47 -6.88 -15.72
CA ALA A 61 7.57 -7.96 -16.69
C ALA A 61 7.86 -9.30 -16.01
N TRP A 62 8.76 -9.33 -15.02
CA TRP A 62 9.01 -10.51 -14.22
C TRP A 62 7.76 -10.94 -13.41
N VAL A 63 7.04 -9.99 -12.81
CA VAL A 63 5.78 -10.26 -12.08
C VAL A 63 4.72 -10.83 -13.03
N LEU A 64 4.59 -10.26 -14.24
CA LEU A 64 3.66 -10.75 -15.26
C LEU A 64 3.89 -12.22 -15.65
N THR A 65 5.14 -12.69 -15.67
CA THR A 65 5.48 -14.06 -16.08
C THR A 65 5.56 -15.04 -14.93
N ASN A 66 5.94 -14.59 -13.73
CA ASN A 66 6.19 -15.47 -12.57
C ASN A 66 5.00 -15.56 -11.61
N GLN A 67 3.93 -14.79 -11.81
CA GLN A 67 2.67 -15.03 -11.13
C GLN A 67 1.94 -16.21 -11.79
N ALA A 68 1.76 -17.29 -11.03
CA ALA A 68 1.05 -18.49 -11.51
C ALA A 68 -0.34 -18.09 -12.05
N PRO A 69 -0.72 -18.51 -13.27
CA PRO A 69 -2.08 -18.32 -13.76
C PRO A 69 -3.01 -19.21 -12.95
N LEU A 70 -3.67 -18.66 -11.94
CA LEU A 70 -4.71 -19.36 -11.19
C LEU A 70 -6.08 -18.82 -11.58
N ASN A 71 -7.09 -19.69 -11.48
CA ASN A 71 -8.47 -19.53 -11.94
C ASN A 71 -9.27 -18.46 -11.17
N ASN A 72 -8.69 -17.29 -10.93
CA ASN A 72 -9.32 -16.18 -10.24
C ASN A 72 -9.36 -14.95 -11.15
N ASP A 73 -10.53 -14.32 -11.23
CA ASP A 73 -10.78 -13.18 -12.14
C ASP A 73 -9.93 -11.94 -11.81
N GLU A 74 -9.50 -11.82 -10.55
CA GLU A 74 -8.75 -10.66 -10.03
C GLU A 74 -7.31 -10.66 -10.54
N GLN A 75 -6.60 -11.77 -10.40
CA GLN A 75 -5.25 -11.97 -10.89
C GLN A 75 -5.21 -11.92 -12.42
N GLU A 76 -6.19 -12.50 -13.13
CA GLU A 76 -6.27 -12.36 -14.59
C GLU A 76 -6.41 -10.87 -15.00
N ASP A 77 -7.15 -10.08 -14.23
CA ASP A 77 -7.23 -8.62 -14.44
C ASP A 77 -5.90 -7.92 -14.11
N THR A 78 -5.20 -8.32 -13.04
CA THR A 78 -3.88 -7.79 -12.67
C THR A 78 -2.85 -8.04 -13.78
N LEU A 79 -2.72 -9.29 -14.26
CA LEU A 79 -1.82 -9.65 -15.36
C LEU A 79 -2.17 -8.89 -16.65
N SER A 80 -3.47 -8.69 -16.91
CA SER A 80 -3.94 -7.87 -18.03
C SER A 80 -3.46 -6.42 -17.92
N TRP A 81 -3.50 -5.82 -16.73
CA TRP A 81 -2.99 -4.47 -16.49
C TRP A 81 -1.47 -4.39 -16.61
N LEU A 82 -0.73 -5.39 -16.13
CA LEU A 82 0.73 -5.45 -16.30
C LEU A 82 1.11 -5.49 -17.78
N ALA A 83 0.44 -6.33 -18.58
CA ALA A 83 0.64 -6.36 -20.03
C ALA A 83 0.36 -4.99 -20.67
N LYS A 84 -0.72 -4.31 -20.28
CA LYS A 84 -1.02 -2.94 -20.75
C LYS A 84 0.07 -1.94 -20.38
N ALA A 85 0.61 -2.02 -19.16
CA ALA A 85 1.67 -1.13 -18.70
C ALA A 85 2.95 -1.28 -19.55
N LEU A 86 3.35 -2.53 -19.84
CA LEU A 86 4.47 -2.81 -20.73
C LEU A 86 4.22 -2.27 -22.15
N GLY A 87 2.99 -2.42 -22.66
CA GLY A 87 2.56 -1.83 -23.94
C GLY A 87 2.69 -0.31 -23.98
N ALA A 88 2.14 0.37 -22.98
CA ALA A 88 2.12 1.83 -22.89
C ALA A 88 3.52 2.43 -22.77
N SER A 89 4.48 1.67 -22.24
CA SER A 89 5.90 2.08 -22.19
C SER A 89 6.55 2.19 -23.58
N LYS A 90 5.98 1.51 -24.60
CA LYS A 90 6.51 1.42 -25.97
C LYS A 90 7.95 0.90 -26.08
N LYS A 91 8.46 0.23 -25.03
CA LYS A 91 9.84 -0.28 -25.03
C LYS A 91 9.89 -1.62 -25.78
N ALA A 92 10.63 -1.65 -26.88
CA ALA A 92 10.84 -2.83 -27.74
C ALA A 92 11.29 -4.08 -26.97
N ARG A 93 12.03 -3.89 -25.86
CA ARG A 93 12.60 -4.98 -25.04
C ARG A 93 11.59 -5.99 -24.49
N TYR A 94 10.32 -5.61 -24.35
CA TYR A 94 9.27 -6.48 -23.82
C TYR A 94 8.53 -7.29 -24.90
N ARG A 95 8.82 -7.04 -26.18
CA ARG A 95 8.08 -7.62 -27.31
C ARG A 95 8.21 -9.14 -27.36
N ASP A 96 9.41 -9.68 -27.21
CA ASP A 96 9.65 -11.12 -27.29
C ASP A 96 8.97 -11.85 -26.13
N LEU A 97 9.13 -11.36 -24.90
CA LEU A 97 8.45 -11.88 -23.71
C LEU A 97 6.92 -11.89 -23.90
N LEU A 98 6.33 -10.80 -24.38
CA LEU A 98 4.89 -10.72 -24.62
C LEU A 98 4.45 -11.67 -25.75
N THR A 99 5.25 -11.83 -26.79
CA THR A 99 4.96 -12.75 -27.89
C THR A 99 4.94 -14.20 -27.40
N GLU A 100 5.94 -14.59 -26.62
CA GLU A 100 6.04 -15.90 -25.99
C GLU A 100 4.86 -16.14 -25.04
N LEU A 101 4.59 -15.21 -24.12
CA LEU A 101 3.48 -15.31 -23.15
C LEU A 101 2.12 -15.43 -23.85
N ASN A 102 1.90 -14.72 -24.95
CA ASN A 102 0.67 -14.82 -25.74
C ASN A 102 0.49 -16.20 -26.39
N SER A 103 1.59 -16.89 -26.72
CA SER A 103 1.56 -18.25 -27.27
C SER A 103 1.28 -19.32 -26.21
N GLN A 104 1.73 -19.09 -24.96
CA GLN A 104 1.66 -20.06 -23.87
C GLN A 104 0.40 -19.94 -23.02
N THR A 105 -0.10 -18.71 -22.79
CA THR A 105 -1.26 -18.51 -21.91
C THR A 105 -2.54 -19.14 -22.48
N SER A 106 -3.41 -19.67 -21.62
CA SER A 106 -4.75 -20.14 -22.01
C SER A 106 -5.83 -19.05 -21.86
N SER A 107 -5.54 -17.97 -21.13
CA SER A 107 -6.48 -16.89 -20.86
C SER A 107 -6.83 -16.09 -22.12
N THR A 108 -8.13 -16.03 -22.45
CA THR A 108 -8.61 -15.24 -23.59
C THR A 108 -8.51 -13.74 -23.31
N LYS A 109 -8.72 -13.32 -22.06
CA LYS A 109 -8.63 -11.93 -21.63
C LYS A 109 -7.19 -11.44 -21.69
N LEU A 110 -6.25 -12.18 -21.10
CA LEU A 110 -4.84 -11.83 -21.11
C LEU A 110 -4.28 -11.79 -22.54
N LYS A 111 -4.61 -12.77 -23.40
CA LYS A 111 -4.27 -12.73 -24.84
C LYS A 111 -4.69 -11.43 -25.52
N ARG A 112 -5.90 -10.95 -25.24
CA ARG A 112 -6.41 -9.70 -25.82
C ARG A 112 -5.53 -8.52 -25.41
N TYR A 113 -5.19 -8.41 -24.14
CA TYR A 113 -4.38 -7.30 -23.63
C TYR A 113 -2.91 -7.40 -24.07
N ILE A 114 -2.34 -8.60 -24.17
CA ILE A 114 -1.01 -8.78 -24.73
C ILE A 114 -0.96 -8.37 -26.19
N LYS A 115 -1.94 -8.76 -27.01
CA LYS A 115 -2.02 -8.30 -28.41
C LYS A 115 -2.12 -6.79 -28.53
N GLY A 116 -2.88 -6.15 -27.64
CA GLY A 116 -2.93 -4.69 -27.53
C GLY A 116 -1.55 -4.10 -27.22
N ALA A 117 -0.87 -4.63 -26.22
CA ALA A 117 0.48 -4.20 -25.84
C ALA A 117 1.50 -4.36 -26.97
N LEU A 118 1.50 -5.49 -27.69
CA LEU A 118 2.34 -5.72 -28.86
C LEU A 118 2.07 -4.72 -30.00
N THR A 119 0.80 -4.31 -30.15
CA THR A 119 0.40 -3.27 -31.12
C THR A 119 0.94 -1.89 -30.70
N GLU A 120 0.86 -1.55 -29.41
CA GLU A 120 1.39 -0.28 -28.88
C GLU A 120 2.92 -0.19 -28.99
N ILE A 121 3.63 -1.30 -28.76
CA ILE A 121 5.09 -1.38 -28.92
C ILE A 121 5.50 -1.30 -30.41
N GLY A 122 4.74 -1.95 -31.30
CA GLY A 122 5.06 -2.02 -32.72
C GLY A 122 6.26 -2.92 -33.06
N GLU A 123 6.69 -2.92 -34.32
CA GLU A 123 7.75 -3.80 -34.86
C GLU A 123 9.18 -3.27 -34.60
N VAL A 124 9.39 -2.54 -33.51
CA VAL A 124 10.67 -1.91 -33.20
C VAL A 124 11.65 -2.95 -32.66
N GLN A 125 12.88 -2.93 -33.15
CA GLN A 125 13.98 -3.77 -32.67
C GLN A 125 14.64 -3.13 -31.45
N GLY A 126 14.95 -3.95 -30.44
CA GLY A 126 15.65 -3.51 -29.23
C GLY A 126 16.23 -4.70 -28.49
N GLN A 127 17.14 -4.43 -27.54
CA GLN A 127 17.67 -5.49 -26.68
C GLN A 127 16.52 -6.13 -25.89
N ALA A 128 16.30 -7.43 -26.06
CA ALA A 128 15.25 -8.16 -25.35
C ALA A 128 15.51 -8.15 -23.83
N PHE A 129 14.44 -8.11 -23.05
CA PHE A 129 14.51 -8.31 -21.61
C PHE A 129 14.92 -9.75 -21.28
N ALA A 130 16.03 -9.90 -20.55
CA ALA A 130 16.58 -11.20 -20.20
C ALA A 130 15.96 -11.77 -18.92
N LEU A 131 14.71 -12.25 -19.03
CA LEU A 131 13.89 -12.76 -17.93
C LEU A 131 14.63 -13.81 -17.07
N GLU A 132 15.28 -14.79 -17.70
CA GLU A 132 15.98 -15.91 -17.03
C GLU A 132 17.15 -15.46 -16.15
N SER A 133 17.72 -14.28 -16.43
CA SER A 133 18.83 -13.72 -15.64
C SER A 133 18.39 -12.60 -14.68
N TYR A 134 17.08 -12.31 -14.63
CA TYR A 134 16.56 -11.24 -13.80
C TYR A 134 16.47 -11.69 -12.34
N ASP A 135 17.29 -11.06 -11.49
CA ASP A 135 17.35 -11.34 -10.06
C ASP A 135 16.30 -10.53 -9.29
N ALA A 136 15.05 -11.00 -9.32
CA ALA A 136 13.95 -10.37 -8.62
C ALA A 136 14.10 -10.39 -7.09
N ASP A 137 14.77 -11.42 -6.55
CA ASP A 137 15.02 -11.55 -5.12
C ASP A 137 15.96 -10.44 -4.63
N LYS A 138 17.04 -10.17 -5.36
CA LYS A 138 17.92 -9.05 -5.07
C LYS A 138 17.19 -7.71 -5.14
N VAL A 139 16.37 -7.49 -6.17
CA VAL A 139 15.56 -6.26 -6.30
C VAL A 139 14.59 -6.12 -5.13
N SER A 140 13.92 -7.21 -4.74
CA SER A 140 13.03 -7.25 -3.58
C SER A 140 13.76 -6.89 -2.28
N GLN A 141 14.94 -7.46 -2.05
CA GLN A 141 15.78 -7.15 -0.89
C GLN A 141 16.21 -5.69 -0.85
N GLU A 142 16.64 -5.12 -1.98
CA GLU A 142 17.02 -3.70 -2.10
C GLU A 142 15.83 -2.78 -1.76
N LEU A 143 14.65 -3.05 -2.32
CA LEU A 143 13.44 -2.28 -2.07
C LEU A 143 13.01 -2.33 -0.59
N GLN A 144 13.03 -3.51 0.01
CA GLN A 144 12.67 -3.71 1.41
C GLN A 144 13.65 -3.03 2.36
N ALA A 145 14.96 -3.08 2.07
CA ALA A 145 15.98 -2.39 2.87
C ALA A 145 15.75 -0.88 2.91
N LEU A 146 15.48 -0.24 1.77
CA LEU A 146 15.18 1.20 1.68
C LEU A 146 13.95 1.61 2.51
N ALA A 147 12.93 0.75 2.56
CA ALA A 147 11.72 0.99 3.34
C ALA A 147 11.99 0.88 4.86
N ILE A 148 12.85 -0.03 5.29
CA ILE A 148 13.15 -0.26 6.72
C ILE A 148 14.00 0.87 7.30
N GLU A 149 14.94 1.41 6.53
CA GLU A 149 15.87 2.44 7.00
C GLU A 149 15.22 3.81 7.25
N THR A 150 14.02 4.05 6.72
CA THR A 150 13.40 5.36 6.80
C THR A 150 12.83 5.63 8.19
N GLN A 151 13.25 6.74 8.80
CA GLN A 151 12.72 7.27 10.05
C GLN A 151 12.30 8.72 9.86
N ILE A 152 11.04 9.03 10.14
CA ILE A 152 10.48 10.37 9.95
C ILE A 152 9.83 10.84 11.25
N SER A 153 10.07 12.10 11.60
CA SER A 153 9.42 12.71 12.74
C SER A 153 8.00 13.14 12.39
N LYS A 154 7.09 13.13 13.37
CA LYS A 154 5.73 13.67 13.20
C LYS A 154 5.72 15.13 12.76
N LYS A 155 6.71 15.90 13.24
CA LYS A 155 6.87 17.31 12.88
C LYS A 155 7.07 17.44 11.37
N ASP A 156 7.97 16.65 10.80
CA ASP A 156 8.26 16.67 9.36
C ASP A 156 7.06 16.16 8.56
N PHE A 157 6.44 15.06 9.01
CA PHE A 157 5.22 14.53 8.41
C PHE A 157 4.09 15.57 8.34
N SER A 158 3.92 16.37 9.40
CA SER A 158 2.89 17.42 9.48
C SER A 158 3.13 18.62 8.56
N GLN A 159 4.34 18.77 7.99
CA GLN A 159 4.64 19.86 7.06
C GLN A 159 4.08 19.60 5.65
N VAL A 160 3.77 18.35 5.32
CA VAL A 160 3.19 17.99 4.02
C VAL A 160 1.71 18.33 4.00
N SER A 161 1.26 18.98 2.93
CA SER A 161 -0.12 19.49 2.81
C SER A 161 -0.95 18.67 1.83
N VAL A 162 -2.23 18.48 2.15
CA VAL A 162 -3.21 17.93 1.19
C VAL A 162 -3.16 18.73 -0.11
N GLY A 163 -3.12 18.04 -1.24
CA GLY A 163 -2.91 18.61 -2.56
C GLY A 163 -1.48 18.49 -3.11
N SER A 164 -0.49 18.18 -2.26
CA SER A 164 0.89 17.92 -2.72
C SER A 164 0.97 16.72 -3.65
N SER A 165 1.90 16.76 -4.61
CA SER A 165 2.17 15.61 -5.47
C SER A 165 2.94 14.53 -4.72
N LEU A 166 2.81 13.26 -5.16
CA LEU A 166 3.61 12.15 -4.62
C LEU A 166 5.11 12.45 -4.66
N LYS A 167 5.59 13.09 -5.74
CA LYS A 167 6.98 13.49 -5.88
C LYS A 167 7.40 14.45 -4.77
N ASP A 168 6.60 15.48 -4.50
CA ASP A 168 6.91 16.46 -3.45
C ASP A 168 6.91 15.83 -2.07
N VAL A 169 5.98 14.90 -1.81
CA VAL A 169 5.93 14.16 -0.54
C VAL A 169 7.17 13.29 -0.36
N LEU A 170 7.55 12.50 -1.37
CA LEU A 170 8.73 11.64 -1.30
C LEU A 170 10.03 12.46 -1.21
N GLN A 171 10.07 13.65 -1.82
CA GLN A 171 11.20 14.58 -1.67
C GLN A 171 11.28 15.15 -0.25
N ALA A 172 10.14 15.41 0.39
CA ALA A 172 10.10 15.98 1.74
C ALA A 172 10.35 14.92 2.83
N LEU A 173 9.81 13.71 2.67
CA LEU A 173 9.77 12.67 3.71
C LEU A 173 10.61 11.44 3.39
N GLY A 174 11.23 11.35 2.21
CA GLY A 174 11.89 10.13 1.78
C GLY A 174 10.91 8.97 1.57
N GLN A 175 11.44 7.75 1.65
CA GLN A 175 10.70 6.54 1.35
C GLN A 175 9.71 6.17 2.46
N PRO A 176 8.53 5.65 2.11
CA PRO A 176 7.63 5.13 3.12
C PRO A 176 8.15 3.79 3.66
N ASN A 177 7.81 3.46 4.90
CA ASN A 177 8.10 2.14 5.47
C ASN A 177 7.20 1.06 4.88
N THR A 178 5.96 1.40 4.53
CA THR A 178 5.06 0.51 3.80
C THR A 178 4.23 1.24 2.78
N VAL A 179 3.85 0.51 1.72
CA VAL A 179 2.94 0.96 0.67
C VAL A 179 1.80 -0.02 0.57
N GLY A 180 0.69 0.43 0.00
CA GLY A 180 -0.44 -0.44 -0.30
C GLY A 180 -1.53 0.35 -1.02
N GLN A 181 -2.71 -0.24 -1.12
CA GLN A 181 -3.89 0.46 -1.63
C GLN A 181 -4.94 0.76 -0.56
N TYR A 182 -5.78 1.74 -0.86
CA TYR A 182 -7.02 2.07 -0.18
C TYR A 182 -8.17 1.90 -1.18
N VAL A 183 -9.20 1.11 -0.85
CA VAL A 183 -10.32 0.85 -1.77
C VAL A 183 -11.63 1.34 -1.18
N ARG A 184 -12.14 2.45 -1.71
CA ARG A 184 -13.48 2.94 -1.36
C ARG A 184 -14.49 2.48 -2.39
N SER A 185 -15.52 1.78 -1.93
CA SER A 185 -16.71 1.52 -2.73
C SER A 185 -17.81 2.51 -2.32
N SER A 186 -18.37 3.23 -3.28
CA SER A 186 -19.54 4.08 -3.05
C SER A 186 -20.61 3.77 -4.08
N TYR A 187 -21.86 3.67 -3.64
CA TYR A 187 -22.99 3.56 -4.55
C TYR A 187 -23.40 4.95 -5.02
N LYS A 188 -23.46 5.17 -6.33
CA LYS A 188 -24.11 6.35 -6.92
C LYS A 188 -25.32 5.90 -7.71
N LEU A 189 -26.45 6.56 -7.48
CA LEU A 189 -27.66 6.36 -8.28
C LEU A 189 -27.29 6.53 -9.76
N PHE A 190 -27.69 5.57 -10.61
CA PHE A 190 -27.36 5.46 -12.05
C PHE A 190 -25.95 4.97 -12.43
N LEU A 191 -24.94 5.11 -11.56
CA LEU A 191 -23.57 4.62 -11.85
C LEU A 191 -23.23 3.30 -11.15
N GLY A 192 -24.12 2.82 -10.27
CA GLY A 192 -23.89 1.60 -9.50
C GLY A 192 -22.76 1.76 -8.49
N ASN A 193 -22.05 0.66 -8.21
CA ASN A 193 -20.93 0.66 -7.28
C ASN A 193 -19.67 1.21 -7.97
N ILE A 194 -19.21 2.37 -7.52
CA ILE A 194 -17.94 2.96 -7.93
C ILE A 194 -16.87 2.54 -6.93
N LYS A 195 -15.86 1.82 -7.42
CA LYS A 195 -14.65 1.50 -6.65
C LYS A 195 -13.55 2.51 -6.99
N VAL A 196 -13.06 3.22 -5.98
CA VAL A 196 -11.89 4.10 -6.08
C VAL A 196 -10.73 3.38 -5.40
N GLN A 197 -9.63 3.21 -6.13
CA GLN A 197 -8.38 2.66 -5.60
C GLN A 197 -7.38 3.82 -5.46
N ASN A 198 -6.97 4.10 -4.24
CA ASN A 198 -5.99 5.11 -3.89
C ASN A 198 -4.69 4.43 -3.48
N LEU A 199 -3.56 5.08 -3.73
CA LEU A 199 -2.27 4.69 -3.19
C LEU A 199 -2.19 5.09 -1.72
N ARG A 200 -1.66 4.21 -0.87
CA ARG A 200 -1.39 4.48 0.52
C ARG A 200 0.11 4.39 0.79
N LEU A 201 0.63 5.41 1.47
CA LEU A 201 1.97 5.40 2.04
C LEU A 201 1.86 5.40 3.57
N THR A 202 2.76 4.69 4.25
CA THR A 202 2.85 4.69 5.72
C THR A 202 4.27 5.00 6.14
N TYR A 203 4.39 5.97 7.04
CA TYR A 203 5.63 6.33 7.73
C TYR A 203 5.48 5.93 9.20
N LEU A 204 6.29 4.96 9.62
CA LEU A 204 6.33 4.44 10.97
C LEU A 204 6.53 5.58 11.98
N ASN A 205 5.76 5.58 13.07
CA ASN A 205 5.77 6.59 14.13
C ASN A 205 5.32 7.99 13.71
N ALA A 206 4.97 8.20 12.44
CA ALA A 206 4.58 9.50 11.90
C ALA A 206 3.12 9.51 11.45
N GLY A 207 2.71 8.57 10.59
CA GLY A 207 1.36 8.53 10.07
C GLY A 207 1.21 7.84 8.70
N SER A 208 0.02 7.93 8.13
CA SER A 208 -0.28 7.41 6.79
C SER A 208 -0.86 8.48 5.88
N MET A 209 -0.61 8.33 4.58
CA MET A 209 -1.08 9.24 3.54
C MET A 209 -1.83 8.47 2.46
N GLU A 210 -2.86 9.10 1.89
CA GLU A 210 -3.66 8.53 0.81
C GLU A 210 -3.61 9.44 -0.42
N PHE A 211 -3.22 8.87 -1.55
CA PHE A 211 -3.08 9.55 -2.84
C PHE A 211 -4.11 9.04 -3.83
N SER A 212 -4.66 9.94 -4.62
CA SER A 212 -5.49 9.58 -5.77
C SER A 212 -4.80 10.00 -7.06
N LEU A 213 -4.96 9.20 -8.12
CA LEU A 213 -4.42 9.52 -9.43
C LEU A 213 -5.38 10.46 -10.16
N ASP A 214 -5.06 11.75 -10.17
CA ASP A 214 -5.83 12.79 -10.83
C ASP A 214 -5.05 13.35 -12.02
N SER A 215 -5.61 13.24 -13.23
CA SER A 215 -4.96 13.73 -14.46
C SER A 215 -3.50 13.25 -14.62
N ASN A 216 -3.26 11.97 -14.37
CA ASN A 216 -1.92 11.34 -14.37
C ASN A 216 -0.95 11.96 -13.35
N VAL A 217 -1.43 12.51 -12.23
CA VAL A 217 -0.58 12.91 -11.11
C VAL A 217 -1.14 12.31 -9.83
N TRP A 218 -0.29 11.67 -9.04
CA TRP A 218 -0.67 11.21 -7.70
C TRP A 218 -0.74 12.39 -6.75
N VAL A 219 -1.94 12.72 -6.29
CA VAL A 219 -2.22 13.88 -5.44
C VAL A 219 -2.63 13.42 -4.05
N LEU A 220 -1.98 13.96 -3.02
CA LEU A 220 -2.30 13.71 -1.63
C LEU A 220 -3.72 14.18 -1.32
N LYS A 221 -4.60 13.25 -0.93
CA LYS A 221 -6.00 13.52 -0.56
C LYS A 221 -6.19 13.60 0.94
N ASN A 222 -5.52 12.72 1.67
CA ASN A 222 -5.62 12.68 3.12
C ASN A 222 -4.26 12.35 3.74
N ALA A 223 -3.97 12.97 4.88
CA ALA A 223 -2.85 12.60 5.75
C ALA A 223 -3.38 12.37 7.17
N PHE A 224 -2.97 11.27 7.79
CA PHE A 224 -3.36 10.84 9.13
C PHE A 224 -2.11 10.79 9.99
N THR A 225 -1.92 11.77 10.87
CA THR A 225 -0.84 11.74 11.86
C THR A 225 -1.15 10.69 12.92
N GLN A 226 -0.18 9.85 13.24
CA GLN A 226 -0.28 8.87 14.32
C GLN A 226 -0.27 9.58 15.68
N SER A 227 -1.08 9.15 16.65
CA SER A 227 -1.18 9.86 17.95
C SER A 227 0.10 9.75 18.78
N ASP A 228 0.29 10.59 19.80
CA ASP A 228 1.51 10.74 20.63
C ASP A 228 1.85 9.57 21.54
N ILE A 229 1.18 8.44 21.35
CA ILE A 229 1.47 7.20 22.05
C ILE A 229 2.71 6.56 21.40
N ASP A 230 3.73 6.34 22.22
CA ASP A 230 5.02 5.71 21.89
C ASP A 230 4.80 4.29 21.33
N THR A 231 5.13 4.08 20.05
CA THR A 231 5.01 2.78 19.35
C THR A 231 6.36 2.12 19.06
N THR A 232 7.44 2.52 19.74
CA THR A 232 8.78 1.94 19.54
C THR A 232 8.83 0.41 19.73
N ASP A 233 7.93 -0.15 20.54
CA ASP A 233 7.81 -1.59 20.79
C ASP A 233 6.83 -2.33 19.84
N VAL A 234 6.22 -1.65 18.86
CA VAL A 234 5.31 -2.29 17.89
C VAL A 234 6.12 -2.93 16.77
N ALA A 235 5.93 -4.23 16.52
CA ALA A 235 6.62 -4.92 15.45
C ALA A 235 6.27 -4.29 14.08
N PRO A 236 7.21 -4.18 13.11
CA PRO A 236 6.95 -3.59 11.79
C PRO A 236 5.73 -4.19 11.07
N THR A 237 5.47 -5.49 11.28
CA THR A 237 4.31 -6.21 10.74
C THR A 237 2.98 -5.75 11.34
N GLU A 238 2.96 -5.29 12.59
CA GLU A 238 1.77 -4.78 13.28
C GLU A 238 1.50 -3.31 12.94
N VAL A 239 2.52 -2.55 12.55
CA VAL A 239 2.42 -1.12 12.20
C VAL A 239 1.47 -0.91 11.03
N ALA A 240 1.55 -1.75 9.99
CA ALA A 240 0.66 -1.68 8.85
C ALA A 240 -0.80 -1.89 9.27
N LEU A 241 -1.05 -2.90 10.11
CA LEU A 241 -2.37 -3.20 10.65
C LEU A 241 -2.91 -2.04 11.49
N VAL A 242 -2.10 -1.51 12.42
CA VAL A 242 -2.46 -0.36 13.26
C VAL A 242 -2.75 0.87 12.40
N SER A 243 -1.92 1.15 11.40
CA SER A 243 -2.13 2.25 10.46
C SER A 243 -3.46 2.11 9.72
N GLN A 244 -3.82 0.89 9.32
CA GLN A 244 -5.12 0.61 8.72
C GLN A 244 -6.29 0.80 9.70
N LEU A 245 -6.11 0.46 10.99
CA LEU A 245 -7.11 0.69 12.05
C LEU A 245 -7.35 2.18 12.34
N LEU A 246 -6.34 3.03 12.13
CA LEU A 246 -6.39 4.46 12.43
C LEU A 246 -6.79 5.34 11.23
N GLY A 247 -6.72 4.79 10.01
CA GLY A 247 -7.01 5.50 8.77
C GLY A 247 -8.46 6.00 8.60
N SER A 248 -8.75 6.64 7.47
CA SER A 248 -10.12 7.09 7.13
C SER A 248 -10.92 6.13 6.26
N ASP A 249 -10.37 4.94 5.98
CA ASP A 249 -11.10 3.91 5.26
C ASP A 249 -12.00 3.13 6.22
N TYR A 250 -13.24 3.53 6.40
CA TYR A 250 -14.08 2.83 7.38
C TYR A 250 -14.44 1.40 6.97
N ILE A 251 -14.26 1.01 5.69
CA ILE A 251 -14.38 -0.38 5.25
C ILE A 251 -13.12 -1.16 5.61
N LEU A 252 -11.93 -0.63 5.30
CA LEU A 252 -10.66 -1.27 5.64
C LEU A 252 -10.40 -1.24 7.15
N VAL A 253 -10.69 -0.16 7.89
CA VAL A 253 -10.67 -0.13 9.36
C VAL A 253 -11.50 -1.28 9.92
N ARG A 254 -12.68 -1.56 9.35
CA ARG A 254 -13.49 -2.72 9.76
C ARG A 254 -12.86 -4.06 9.36
N LYS A 255 -12.26 -4.17 8.18
CA LYS A 255 -11.54 -5.39 7.73
C LYS A 255 -10.34 -5.65 8.64
N SER A 256 -9.48 -4.66 8.83
CA SER A 256 -8.32 -4.64 9.71
C SER A 256 -8.70 -4.87 11.17
N ALA A 257 -9.84 -4.36 11.63
CA ALA A 257 -10.33 -4.66 12.98
C ALA A 257 -10.65 -6.14 13.16
N ARG A 258 -11.22 -6.79 12.14
CA ARG A 258 -11.46 -8.24 12.18
C ARG A 258 -10.16 -9.03 12.14
N GLU A 259 -9.22 -8.58 11.33
CA GLU A 259 -7.88 -9.16 11.26
C GLU A 259 -7.17 -9.04 12.61
N ALA A 260 -7.14 -7.86 13.23
CA ALA A 260 -6.58 -7.62 14.55
C ALA A 260 -7.22 -8.49 15.66
N ILE A 261 -8.52 -8.76 15.56
CA ILE A 261 -9.21 -9.70 16.46
C ILE A 261 -8.75 -11.14 16.19
N ALA A 262 -8.65 -11.55 14.92
CA ALA A 262 -8.27 -12.90 14.54
C ALA A 262 -6.81 -13.22 14.88
N THR A 263 -5.91 -12.25 14.69
CA THR A 263 -4.48 -12.35 15.00
C THR A 263 -4.17 -12.06 16.47
N LYS A 264 -5.16 -11.59 17.24
CA LYS A 264 -5.05 -11.21 18.66
C LYS A 264 -4.00 -10.12 18.89
N LEU A 265 -4.25 -8.93 18.34
CA LEU A 265 -3.46 -7.75 18.65
C LEU A 265 -3.46 -7.47 20.16
N THR A 266 -2.31 -7.60 20.81
CA THR A 266 -2.14 -7.43 22.27
C THR A 266 -1.20 -6.29 22.64
N ASN A 267 -0.46 -5.72 21.68
CA ASN A 267 0.50 -4.65 21.95
C ASN A 267 -0.22 -3.41 22.55
N PRO A 268 0.12 -3.00 23.79
CA PRO A 268 -0.58 -1.90 24.46
C PRO A 268 -0.48 -0.56 23.75
N ALA A 269 0.64 -0.24 23.11
CA ALA A 269 0.80 1.02 22.38
C ALA A 269 -0.12 1.09 21.15
N ALA A 270 -0.19 -0.02 20.38
CA ALA A 270 -1.11 -0.17 19.27
C ALA A 270 -2.58 -0.02 19.70
N LEU A 271 -2.96 -0.66 20.81
CA LEU A 271 -4.31 -0.63 21.34
C LEU A 271 -4.67 0.72 21.99
N ASP A 272 -3.73 1.40 22.62
CA ASP A 272 -3.90 2.77 23.14
C ASP A 272 -4.24 3.73 21.97
N GLN A 273 -3.62 3.57 20.80
CA GLN A 273 -3.94 4.36 19.59
C GLN A 273 -5.37 4.10 19.10
N VAL A 274 -5.78 2.83 19.08
CA VAL A 274 -7.15 2.42 18.73
C VAL A 274 -8.16 3.03 19.71
N ALA A 275 -7.88 2.99 21.01
CA ALA A 275 -8.72 3.58 22.05
C ALA A 275 -8.86 5.10 21.87
N GLN A 276 -7.75 5.80 21.64
CA GLN A 276 -7.75 7.23 21.36
C GLN A 276 -8.59 7.57 20.12
N ARG A 277 -8.47 6.77 19.05
CA ARG A 277 -9.21 6.99 17.80
C ARG A 277 -10.72 6.88 17.99
N VAL A 278 -11.18 5.85 18.70
CA VAL A 278 -12.61 5.68 18.99
C VAL A 278 -13.12 6.84 19.84
N TRP A 279 -12.33 7.29 20.82
CA TRP A 279 -12.68 8.44 21.66
C TRP A 279 -12.85 9.72 20.84
N GLN A 280 -11.92 10.02 19.94
CA GLN A 280 -11.97 11.20 19.09
C GLN A 280 -13.17 11.19 18.13
N LEU A 281 -13.55 10.02 17.61
CA LEU A 281 -14.64 9.86 16.65
C LEU A 281 -15.98 9.42 17.26
N LYS A 282 -16.12 9.43 18.59
CA LYS A 282 -17.31 8.91 19.28
C LYS A 282 -18.63 9.64 18.90
N ASP A 283 -18.51 10.87 18.42
CA ASP A 283 -19.63 11.77 18.12
C ASP A 283 -19.97 11.84 16.61
N ILE A 284 -19.42 10.94 15.80
CA ILE A 284 -19.62 10.96 14.34
C ILE A 284 -21.05 10.55 13.93
N ASP A 285 -21.66 11.27 12.98
CA ASP A 285 -23.00 10.95 12.45
C ASP A 285 -22.98 10.04 11.19
N ASP A 286 -21.80 9.74 10.65
CA ASP A 286 -21.70 8.85 9.49
C ASP A 286 -21.87 7.37 9.90
N LYS A 287 -22.76 6.66 9.19
CA LYS A 287 -23.10 5.27 9.47
C LYS A 287 -21.93 4.30 9.27
N TYR A 288 -21.09 4.52 8.26
CA TYR A 288 -19.95 3.66 7.96
C TYR A 288 -18.82 3.90 8.96
N MET A 289 -18.55 5.16 9.31
CA MET A 289 -17.63 5.57 10.37
C MET A 289 -18.04 4.98 11.72
N GLY A 290 -19.32 5.11 12.08
CA GLY A 290 -19.86 4.55 13.32
C GLY A 290 -19.77 3.02 13.37
N ASP A 291 -19.88 2.33 12.23
CA ASP A 291 -19.65 0.88 12.15
C ASP A 291 -18.18 0.52 12.35
N ALA A 292 -17.25 1.25 11.73
CA ALA A 292 -15.81 1.04 11.90
C ALA A 292 -15.38 1.24 13.36
N MET A 293 -15.80 2.34 14.00
CA MET A 293 -15.48 2.62 15.40
C MET A 293 -16.08 1.56 16.34
N ALA A 294 -17.29 1.05 16.03
CA ALA A 294 -17.86 -0.08 16.75
C ALA A 294 -17.01 -1.36 16.65
N TRP A 295 -16.35 -1.60 15.51
CA TRP A 295 -15.40 -2.71 15.37
C TRP A 295 -14.10 -2.44 16.14
N LEU A 296 -13.61 -1.21 16.18
CA LEU A 296 -12.46 -0.85 17.01
C LEU A 296 -12.73 -1.08 18.52
N CYS A 297 -13.95 -0.80 19.01
CA CYS A 297 -14.33 -1.20 20.38
C CYS A 297 -14.13 -2.71 20.62
N LYS A 298 -14.44 -3.54 19.61
CA LYS A 298 -14.25 -5.01 19.71
C LYS A 298 -12.79 -5.41 19.67
N VAL A 299 -11.92 -4.69 18.94
CA VAL A 299 -10.48 -4.91 18.99
C VAL A 299 -9.96 -4.75 20.42
N LEU A 300 -10.38 -3.67 21.10
CA LEU A 300 -10.01 -3.43 22.49
C LEU A 300 -10.50 -4.54 23.43
N ALA A 301 -11.73 -5.02 23.26
CA ALA A 301 -12.25 -6.16 24.03
C ALA A 301 -11.49 -7.47 23.77
N ALA A 302 -11.25 -7.80 22.50
CA ALA A 302 -10.59 -9.03 22.09
C ALA A 302 -9.14 -9.12 22.56
N SER A 303 -8.49 -7.98 22.84
CA SER A 303 -7.16 -7.96 23.45
C SER A 303 -7.12 -8.58 24.86
N GLY A 304 -8.27 -8.64 25.55
CA GLY A 304 -8.36 -9.06 26.95
C GLY A 304 -7.72 -8.07 27.93
N ASN A 305 -7.20 -6.94 27.47
CA ASN A 305 -6.49 -5.99 28.31
C ASN A 305 -7.45 -5.08 29.07
N GLY A 306 -7.51 -5.27 30.39
CA GLY A 306 -8.37 -4.55 31.32
C GLY A 306 -8.20 -3.03 31.33
N ARG A 307 -7.05 -2.54 30.85
CA ARG A 307 -6.70 -1.12 30.73
C ARG A 307 -7.75 -0.31 29.98
N TYR A 308 -8.43 -0.91 29.02
CA TYR A 308 -9.41 -0.25 28.15
C TYR A 308 -10.84 -0.22 28.70
N HIS A 309 -11.10 -0.87 29.83
CA HIS A 309 -12.43 -0.95 30.42
C HIS A 309 -13.03 0.46 30.66
N ASP A 310 -12.25 1.37 31.22
CA ASP A 310 -12.75 2.67 31.64
C ASP A 310 -12.95 3.65 30.48
N VAL A 311 -12.06 3.64 29.48
CA VAL A 311 -12.29 4.42 28.25
C VAL A 311 -13.52 3.93 27.49
N LEU A 312 -13.75 2.62 27.40
CA LEU A 312 -14.97 2.07 26.80
C LEU A 312 -16.22 2.47 27.60
N ASN A 313 -16.11 2.61 28.93
CA ASN A 313 -17.21 3.16 29.73
C ASN A 313 -17.48 4.62 29.39
N LYS A 314 -16.45 5.46 29.33
CA LYS A 314 -16.59 6.88 28.96
C LYS A 314 -17.19 7.02 27.56
N ILE A 315 -16.73 6.23 26.58
CA ILE A 315 -17.29 6.22 25.22
C ILE A 315 -18.77 5.81 25.24
N HIS A 316 -19.13 4.77 25.99
CA HIS A 316 -20.53 4.37 26.13
C HIS A 316 -21.42 5.51 26.63
N GLU A 317 -20.96 6.23 27.65
CA GLU A 317 -21.72 7.30 28.31
C GLU A 317 -21.81 8.58 27.46
N GLN A 318 -20.81 8.85 26.64
CA GLN A 318 -20.65 10.16 25.98
C GLN A 318 -20.77 10.13 24.46
N ALA A 319 -20.77 8.98 23.80
CA ALA A 319 -20.81 8.92 22.34
C ALA A 319 -22.15 9.41 21.76
N GLY A 320 -22.09 10.44 20.91
CA GLY A 320 -23.22 10.88 20.11
C GLY A 320 -23.73 9.81 19.12
N ASN A 321 -22.87 8.89 18.69
CA ASN A 321 -23.27 7.79 17.83
C ASN A 321 -23.78 6.58 18.64
N LYS A 322 -25.08 6.26 18.49
CA LYS A 322 -25.74 5.13 19.19
C LYS A 322 -25.07 3.77 18.95
N LYS A 323 -24.48 3.56 17.76
CA LYS A 323 -23.80 2.31 17.43
C LYS A 323 -22.49 2.19 18.20
N ILE A 324 -21.69 3.25 18.21
CA ILE A 324 -20.44 3.31 18.99
C ILE A 324 -20.75 3.09 20.48
N ALA A 325 -21.74 3.81 21.04
CA ALA A 325 -22.15 3.65 22.43
C ALA A 325 -22.53 2.21 22.78
N LYS A 326 -23.34 1.56 21.91
CA LYS A 326 -23.76 0.16 22.09
C LYS A 326 -22.58 -0.80 22.12
N TYR A 327 -21.66 -0.67 21.17
CA TYR A 327 -20.53 -1.59 21.08
C TYR A 327 -19.50 -1.34 22.17
N ALA A 328 -19.26 -0.08 22.56
CA ALA A 328 -18.41 0.23 23.71
C ALA A 328 -18.94 -0.42 25.00
N LYS A 329 -20.26 -0.36 25.24
CA LYS A 329 -20.90 -1.05 26.38
C LYS A 329 -20.71 -2.57 26.35
N SER A 330 -20.86 -3.19 25.18
CA SER A 330 -20.68 -4.64 25.02
C SER A 330 -19.24 -5.04 25.28
N SER A 331 -18.32 -4.40 24.57
CA SER A 331 -16.88 -4.62 24.64
C SER A 331 -16.34 -4.45 26.06
N ARG A 332 -16.80 -3.43 26.80
CA ARG A 332 -16.40 -3.23 28.19
C ARG A 332 -16.71 -4.44 29.08
N LYS A 333 -17.85 -5.11 28.88
CA LYS A 333 -18.27 -6.25 29.72
C LYS A 333 -17.36 -7.47 29.56
N GLU A 334 -16.59 -7.52 28.48
CA GLU A 334 -15.65 -8.60 28.19
C GLU A 334 -14.29 -8.37 28.87
N LEU A 335 -14.08 -7.20 29.49
CA LEU A 335 -12.83 -6.82 30.14
C LEU A 335 -12.98 -6.75 31.66
N THR A 336 -11.99 -7.26 32.39
CA THR A 336 -11.86 -7.09 33.84
C THR A 336 -10.98 -5.87 34.14
N ARG A 337 -11.17 -5.19 35.28
CA ARG A 337 -10.30 -4.07 35.69
C ARG A 337 -9.03 -4.57 36.35
N SER A 338 -8.12 -5.16 35.58
CA SER A 338 -6.88 -5.78 36.10
C SER A 338 -5.61 -4.93 35.91
N GLU A 339 -5.69 -3.81 35.19
CA GLU A 339 -4.55 -3.02 34.70
C GLU A 339 -4.76 -1.51 34.97
N PRO A 340 -3.70 -0.69 35.07
CA PRO A 340 -3.82 0.76 35.13
C PRO A 340 -4.56 1.31 33.92
N SER A 341 -5.64 2.07 34.16
CA SER A 341 -6.57 2.50 33.11
C SER A 341 -5.94 3.46 32.12
N PHE A 342 -6.20 3.23 30.82
CA PHE A 342 -5.83 4.15 29.75
C PHE A 342 -6.60 5.46 29.91
N GLN A 343 -5.86 6.58 29.80
CA GLN A 343 -6.45 7.91 29.79
C GLN A 343 -6.37 8.47 28.37
N VAL A 344 -7.55 8.74 27.82
CA VAL A 344 -7.70 9.47 26.57
C VAL A 344 -7.12 10.87 26.70
N GLN A 345 -6.47 11.33 25.64
CA GLN A 345 -5.91 12.67 25.50
C GLN A 345 -6.92 13.62 24.84
#